data_AF-H1LY92-F1
#
_entry.id   AF-H1LY92-F1
#
_cell.length_a   1.000
_cell.length_b   1.000
_cell.length_c   1.000
_cell.angle_alpha   90.00
_cell.angle_beta   90.00
_cell.angle_gamma   90.00
#
_symmetry.space_group_name_H-M   'P 1'
#
loop_
_entity.id
_entity.type
_entity.pdbx_description
1 polymer ?
#
loop_
_entity_poly.entity_id
_entity_poly.type
_entity_poly.pdbx_seq_one_letter_code
_entity_poly.pdbx_strand_id
1 'polypeptide(L)'
;MVNHFRAFLIYLYVINNSCHHPWKYFQGIFYTRISKKKEGIELTDKEYMLRAISLAKKGEGWTNPNPMVGAVIVKDGKIIGEGYHKKYGELHAERNAFASLKEFAKGATMYVTMEPCCHYGKTPP
;
A
#
# COMPACT_ATOMS: atom_id res chain seq x y z
N MET A 1 18.27 -2.55 -21.26
CA MET A 1 18.17 -1.80 -19.99
C MET A 1 17.34 -0.55 -20.24
N VAL A 2 16.05 -0.57 -19.92
CA VAL A 2 15.23 0.64 -19.97
C VAL A 2 14.92 1.03 -18.53
N ASN A 3 15.74 1.95 -18.00
CA ASN A 3 15.45 2.65 -16.77
C ASN A 3 14.22 3.54 -17.02
N HIS A 4 13.07 3.08 -16.58
CA HIS A 4 11.88 3.92 -16.44
C HIS A 4 11.52 3.96 -14.96
N PHE A 5 12.28 4.76 -14.20
CA PHE A 5 11.78 5.35 -12.96
C PHE A 5 10.70 6.37 -13.36
N ARG A 6 9.50 5.87 -13.65
CA ARG A 6 8.30 6.72 -13.68
C ARG A 6 8.17 7.35 -12.29
N ALA A 7 7.85 8.63 -12.27
CA ALA A 7 7.62 9.44 -11.08
C ALA A 7 6.94 8.64 -9.98
N PHE A 8 7.37 8.82 -8.73
CA PHE A 8 6.76 8.23 -7.54
C PHE A 8 5.31 8.75 -7.42
N LEU A 9 4.37 8.12 -8.14
CA LEU A 9 2.95 8.30 -7.88
C LEU A 9 2.69 7.68 -6.52
N ILE A 10 2.43 8.54 -5.54
CA ILE A 10 1.97 8.12 -4.24
C ILE A 10 0.49 7.76 -4.40
N TYR A 11 0.17 6.47 -4.40
CA TYR A 11 -1.21 6.01 -4.35
C TYR A 11 -1.63 5.97 -2.87
N LEU A 12 -2.51 6.90 -2.51
CA LEU A 12 -3.10 7.06 -1.17
C LEU A 12 -4.57 6.64 -1.23
N TYR A 13 -4.97 5.76 -0.32
CA TYR A 13 -6.37 5.35 -0.21
C TYR A 13 -6.88 5.47 1.22
N VAL A 14 -8.01 6.16 1.38
CA VAL A 14 -8.74 6.20 2.66
C VAL A 14 -9.64 4.98 2.75
N ILE A 15 -9.42 4.16 3.76
CA ILE A 15 -10.16 2.91 3.97
C ILE A 15 -11.47 3.24 4.68
N ASN A 16 -12.58 3.26 3.95
CA ASN A 16 -13.87 3.71 4.48
C ASN A 16 -14.72 2.61 5.17
N ASN A 17 -14.36 1.33 5.02
CA ASN A 17 -15.18 0.21 5.53
C ASN A 17 -14.41 -0.76 6.42
N SER A 18 -15.06 -1.16 7.51
CA SER A 18 -14.66 -2.20 8.46
C SER A 18 -15.09 -3.56 7.93
N CYS A 19 -14.16 -4.31 7.34
CA CYS A 19 -14.15 -5.77 7.12
C CYS A 19 -15.46 -6.45 6.68
N HIS A 20 -15.55 -6.86 5.41
CA HIS A 20 -15.83 -8.26 5.02
C HIS A 20 -15.76 -8.51 3.50
N HIS A 21 -15.73 -7.47 2.66
CA HIS A 21 -15.45 -7.57 1.22
C HIS A 21 -14.76 -6.26 0.74
N PRO A 22 -13.44 -6.24 0.51
CA PRO A 22 -12.72 -4.99 0.20
C PRO A 22 -12.91 -4.46 -1.23
N TRP A 23 -13.73 -5.11 -2.07
CA TRP A 23 -13.75 -4.88 -3.53
C TRP A 23 -14.68 -3.79 -4.04
N LYS A 24 -15.36 -3.06 -3.16
CA LYS A 24 -16.15 -1.90 -3.57
C LYS A 24 -15.61 -0.66 -2.88
N TYR A 25 -15.13 0.27 -3.70
CA TYR A 25 -14.81 1.67 -3.37
C TYR A 25 -13.38 1.95 -2.86
N PHE A 26 -12.38 1.61 -3.67
CA PHE A 26 -11.21 2.49 -3.80
C PHE A 26 -11.62 3.68 -4.67
N GLN A 27 -12.13 4.75 -4.08
CA GLN A 27 -12.24 6.02 -4.80
C GLN A 27 -10.89 6.73 -4.69
N GLY A 28 -10.15 6.75 -5.79
CA GLY A 28 -8.88 7.46 -5.88
C GLY A 28 -9.11 8.94 -5.63
N ILE A 29 -8.49 9.46 -4.57
CA ILE A 29 -8.44 10.89 -4.28
C ILE A 29 -6.99 11.31 -4.50
N PHE A 30 -6.71 11.96 -5.64
CA PHE A 30 -5.41 12.56 -5.92
C PHE A 30 -5.27 13.85 -5.10
N TYR A 31 -4.56 13.80 -3.97
CA TYR A 31 -4.23 15.03 -3.23
C TYR A 31 -2.80 15.05 -2.73
N THR A 32 -2.11 16.13 -3.09
CA THR A 32 -0.92 16.64 -2.40
C THR A 32 -1.36 17.22 -1.05
N ARG A 33 -1.61 16.36 -0.05
CA ARG A 33 -1.96 16.84 1.29
C ARG A 33 -0.70 17.30 2.01
N ILE A 34 -0.44 18.60 2.00
CA ILE A 34 0.51 19.20 2.94
C ILE A 34 -0.17 19.23 4.32
N SER A 35 0.07 18.21 5.14
CA SER A 35 -0.46 18.09 6.49
C SER A 35 0.17 19.14 7.42
N LYS A 36 -0.64 19.89 8.15
CA LYS A 36 -0.18 20.74 9.27
C LYS A 36 0.42 19.83 10.36
N LYS A 37 1.68 20.09 10.69
CA LYS A 37 2.49 19.39 11.69
C LYS A 37 1.86 19.49 13.09
N LYS A 38 1.53 18.37 13.74
CA LYS A 38 1.25 18.29 15.18
C LYS A 38 2.51 17.78 15.88
N GLU A 39 2.87 18.37 17.03
CA GLU A 39 4.08 18.00 17.76
C GLU A 39 4.02 16.55 18.29
N GLY A 40 4.89 15.74 17.70
CA GLY A 40 5.03 14.29 17.81
C GLY A 40 5.78 13.83 16.57
N ILE A 41 6.59 12.76 16.63
CA ILE A 41 7.30 12.26 15.44
C ILE A 41 6.27 11.53 14.56
N GLU A 42 5.40 12.28 13.90
CA GLU A 42 4.61 11.79 12.77
C GLU A 42 5.54 11.64 11.57
N LEU A 43 5.59 10.43 11.01
CA LEU A 43 6.28 10.22 9.75
C LEU A 43 5.51 10.95 8.64
N THR A 44 6.25 11.52 7.72
CA THR A 44 5.74 12.15 6.51
C THR A 44 5.24 11.10 5.52
N ASP A 45 4.35 11.49 4.61
CA ASP A 45 3.91 10.63 3.50
C ASP A 45 5.08 10.00 2.71
N LYS A 46 6.17 10.76 2.58
CA LYS A 46 7.40 10.30 1.94
C LYS A 46 8.05 9.14 2.70
N GLU A 47 8.08 9.20 4.03
CA GLU A 47 8.67 8.14 4.86
C GLU A 47 7.83 6.87 4.83
N TYR A 48 6.49 6.97 4.85
CA TYR A 48 5.62 5.81 4.66
C TYR A 48 5.78 5.18 3.28
N MET A 49 5.93 5.98 2.22
CA MET A 49 6.20 5.46 0.88
C MET A 49 7.59 4.81 0.78
N LEU A 50 8.62 5.39 1.39
CA LEU A 50 9.94 4.76 1.48
C LEU A 50 9.89 3.41 2.21
N ARG A 51 9.04 3.30 3.23
CA ARG A 51 8.77 2.03 3.91
C ARG A 51 8.10 1.03 2.98
N ALA A 52 7.08 1.43 2.22
CA ALA A 52 6.43 0.58 1.23
C ALA A 52 7.43 0.06 0.16
N ILE A 53 8.36 0.89 -0.29
CA ILE A 53 9.42 0.49 -1.23
C ILE A 53 10.40 -0.50 -0.60
N SER A 54 10.78 -0.28 0.67
CA SER A 54 11.61 -1.24 1.41
C SER A 54 10.93 -2.61 1.53
N LEU A 55 9.61 -2.63 1.71
CA LEU A 55 8.83 -3.87 1.72
C LEU A 55 8.80 -4.52 0.32
N ALA A 56 8.58 -3.74 -0.74
CA ALA A 56 8.56 -4.25 -2.12
C ALA A 56 9.84 -5.02 -2.48
N LYS A 57 11.01 -4.48 -2.10
CA LYS A 57 12.32 -5.10 -2.35
C LYS A 57 12.47 -6.51 -1.76
N LYS A 58 11.68 -6.87 -0.74
CA LYS A 58 11.70 -8.23 -0.17
C LYS A 58 11.14 -9.30 -1.12
N GLY A 59 10.42 -8.91 -2.18
CA GLY A 59 9.91 -9.81 -3.23
C GLY A 59 10.89 -10.02 -4.39
N GLU A 60 12.10 -9.47 -4.31
CA GLU A 60 13.12 -9.58 -5.37
C GLU A 60 13.49 -11.05 -5.63
N GLY A 61 13.46 -11.44 -6.91
CA GLY A 61 13.76 -12.82 -7.34
C GLY A 61 12.60 -13.82 -7.21
N TRP A 62 11.50 -13.47 -6.53
CA TRP A 62 10.39 -14.40 -6.24
C TRP A 62 9.07 -14.05 -6.95
N THR A 63 8.93 -12.81 -7.40
CA THR A 63 7.66 -12.26 -7.89
C THR A 63 7.49 -12.37 -9.41
N ASN A 64 8.56 -12.59 -10.18
CA ASN A 64 8.49 -12.69 -11.65
C ASN A 64 7.46 -13.76 -12.09
N PRO A 65 6.59 -13.46 -13.09
CA PRO A 65 6.52 -12.27 -13.95
C PRO A 65 5.83 -11.04 -13.35
N ASN A 66 5.27 -11.14 -12.14
CA ASN A 66 4.60 -10.02 -11.47
C ASN A 66 5.62 -8.99 -10.94
N PRO A 67 5.19 -7.73 -10.74
CA PRO A 67 6.05 -6.71 -10.15
C PRO A 67 6.26 -6.92 -8.65
N MET A 68 7.35 -6.35 -8.14
CA MET A 68 7.55 -6.14 -6.71
C MET A 68 6.64 -5.01 -6.24
N VAL A 69 5.76 -5.30 -5.29
CA VAL A 69 4.83 -4.31 -4.70
C VAL A 69 4.91 -4.38 -3.19
N GLY A 70 4.90 -3.22 -2.54
CA GLY A 70 4.80 -3.08 -1.10
C GLY A 70 3.67 -2.13 -0.72
N ALA A 71 3.08 -2.36 0.46
CA ALA A 71 1.97 -1.58 0.99
C ALA A 71 2.13 -1.35 2.50
N VAL A 72 1.74 -0.16 2.96
CA VAL A 72 1.72 0.24 4.38
C VAL A 72 0.36 0.87 4.67
N ILE A 73 -0.29 0.46 5.76
CA ILE A 73 -1.55 1.05 6.23
C ILE A 73 -1.24 1.85 7.50
N VAL A 74 -1.62 3.13 7.50
CA VAL A 74 -1.32 4.11 8.54
C VAL A 74 -2.62 4.70 9.09
N LYS A 75 -2.74 4.79 10.42
CA LYS A 75 -3.86 5.43 11.08
C LYS A 75 -3.34 6.26 12.25
N ASP A 76 -3.78 7.51 12.35
CA ASP A 76 -3.36 8.44 13.40
C ASP A 76 -1.82 8.50 13.58
N GLY A 77 -1.10 8.59 12.45
CA GLY A 77 0.36 8.65 12.41
C GLY A 77 1.09 7.32 12.70
N LYS A 78 0.37 6.22 12.92
CA LYS A 78 0.93 4.91 13.28
C LYS A 78 0.76 3.90 12.15
N ILE A 79 1.80 3.12 11.88
CA ILE A 79 1.70 1.98 10.98
C ILE A 79 0.93 0.86 11.67
N ILE A 80 -0.25 0.53 11.11
CA ILE A 80 -1.16 -0.49 11.64
C ILE A 80 -1.14 -1.77 10.82
N GLY A 81 -0.59 -1.75 9.59
CA GLY A 81 -0.43 -2.92 8.73
C GLY A 81 0.66 -2.71 7.67
N GLU A 82 1.31 -3.79 7.25
CA GLU A 82 2.43 -3.81 6.31
C GLU A 82 2.39 -5.09 5.47
N GLY A 83 2.64 -4.97 4.17
CA GLY A 83 2.61 -6.10 3.26
C GLY A 83 3.49 -5.90 2.05
N TYR A 84 3.86 -7.00 1.41
CA TYR A 84 4.52 -7.00 0.11
C TYR A 84 4.09 -8.24 -0.68
N HIS A 85 4.17 -8.18 -2.00
CA HIS A 85 3.97 -9.37 -2.83
C HIS A 85 5.17 -10.30 -2.66
N LYS A 86 4.97 -11.44 -2.00
CA LYS A 86 6.06 -12.33 -1.60
C LYS A 86 6.57 -13.20 -2.74
N LYS A 87 5.66 -13.77 -3.52
CA LYS A 87 5.97 -14.73 -4.58
C LYS A 87 4.86 -14.74 -5.64
N TYR A 88 5.24 -15.04 -6.88
CA TYR A 88 4.28 -15.23 -7.96
C TYR A 88 3.16 -16.22 -7.60
N GLY A 89 1.91 -15.81 -7.80
CA GLY A 89 0.71 -16.59 -7.48
C GLY A 89 0.20 -16.45 -6.04
N GLU A 90 0.94 -15.76 -5.17
CA GLU A 90 0.50 -15.46 -3.80
C GLU A 90 -0.26 -14.12 -3.72
N LEU A 91 -0.69 -13.77 -2.51
CA LEU A 91 -1.40 -12.52 -2.22
C LEU A 91 -0.60 -11.28 -2.65
N HIS A 92 -1.33 -10.28 -3.15
CA HIS A 92 -0.81 -8.94 -3.41
C HIS A 92 -0.41 -8.21 -2.12
N ALA A 93 0.35 -7.13 -2.26
CA ALA A 93 0.90 -6.38 -1.13
C ALA A 93 -0.20 -5.83 -0.21
N GLU A 94 -1.27 -5.30 -0.80
CA GLU A 94 -2.43 -4.73 -0.13
C GLU A 94 -3.10 -5.79 0.76
N ARG A 95 -3.33 -6.99 0.21
CA ARG A 95 -3.92 -8.10 0.96
C ARG A 95 -3.01 -8.56 2.09
N ASN A 96 -1.71 -8.62 1.87
CA ASN A 96 -0.75 -8.92 2.93
C ASN A 96 -0.74 -7.82 4.02
N ALA A 97 -0.92 -6.55 3.66
CA ALA A 97 -1.00 -5.44 4.63
C ALA A 97 -2.31 -5.48 5.44
N PHE A 98 -3.43 -5.82 4.81
CA PHE A 98 -4.70 -6.07 5.51
C PHE A 98 -4.61 -7.26 6.45
N ALA A 99 -3.98 -8.35 6.02
CA ALA A 99 -3.81 -9.55 6.83
C ALA A 99 -2.90 -9.31 8.05
N SER A 100 -2.03 -8.30 8.01
CA SER A 100 -1.13 -7.95 9.11
C SER A 100 -1.69 -6.86 10.03
N LEU A 101 -2.97 -6.48 9.89
CA LEU A 101 -3.54 -5.37 10.66
C LEU A 101 -3.50 -5.64 12.16
N LYS A 102 -3.03 -4.65 12.92
CA LYS A 102 -3.02 -4.65 14.38
C LYS A 102 -4.28 -4.02 14.98
N GLU A 103 -5.05 -3.29 14.17
CA GLU A 103 -6.30 -2.65 14.55
C GLU A 103 -7.21 -2.44 13.32
N PHE A 104 -8.43 -1.93 13.55
CA PHE A 104 -9.37 -1.66 12.46
C PHE A 104 -8.86 -0.56 11.53
N ALA A 105 -8.81 -0.90 10.23
CA ALA A 105 -8.34 0.00 9.19
C ALA A 105 -9.33 1.11 8.79
N LYS A 106 -10.55 1.15 9.35
CA LYS A 106 -11.50 2.22 9.01
C LYS A 106 -10.92 3.59 9.38
N GLY A 107 -10.92 4.52 8.42
CA GLY A 107 -10.32 5.85 8.53
C GLY A 107 -8.80 5.89 8.35
N ALA A 108 -8.16 4.74 8.07
CA ALA A 108 -6.73 4.66 7.80
C ALA A 108 -6.40 5.02 6.34
N THR A 109 -5.13 5.32 6.11
CA THR A 109 -4.52 5.64 4.82
C THR A 109 -3.60 4.49 4.39
N MET A 110 -3.77 3.97 3.18
CA MET A 110 -2.82 3.02 2.58
C MET A 110 -1.86 3.71 1.62
N TYR A 111 -0.57 3.43 1.76
CA TYR A 111 0.52 3.80 0.86
C TYR A 111 0.94 2.55 0.10
N VAL A 112 0.85 2.56 -1.24
CA VAL A 112 1.21 1.40 -2.08
C VAL A 112 2.10 1.83 -3.24
N THR A 113 3.08 1.00 -3.59
CA THR A 113 4.11 1.33 -4.59
C THR A 113 3.64 1.18 -6.04
N MET A 114 2.42 0.70 -6.25
CA MET A 114 1.82 0.50 -7.56
C MET A 114 0.31 0.71 -7.45
N GLU A 115 -0.32 1.12 -8.55
CA GLU A 115 -1.79 1.18 -8.60
C GLU A 115 -2.37 -0.22 -8.28
N PRO A 116 -3.32 -0.33 -7.33
CA PRO A 116 -3.98 -1.58 -7.03
C PRO A 116 -4.62 -2.21 -8.25
N CYS A 117 -4.50 -3.53 -8.36
CA CYS A 117 -5.06 -4.26 -9.48
C CYS A 117 -6.59 -4.08 -9.53
N CYS A 118 -7.12 -3.81 -10.73
CA CYS A 118 -8.56 -3.74 -11.00
C CYS A 118 -9.07 -4.92 -11.85
N HIS A 119 -8.21 -5.90 -12.15
CA HIS A 119 -8.52 -7.07 -12.97
C HIS A 119 -8.65 -8.33 -12.11
N TYR A 120 -9.57 -9.22 -12.50
CA TYR A 120 -9.72 -10.54 -11.90
C TYR A 120 -8.75 -11.51 -12.57
N GLY A 121 -7.65 -11.82 -11.89
CA GLY A 121 -6.62 -12.76 -12.33
C GLY A 121 -6.57 -14.02 -11.45
N LYS A 122 -5.35 -14.53 -11.20
CA LYS A 122 -5.11 -15.70 -10.33
C LYS A 122 -5.57 -15.47 -8.89
N THR A 123 -5.38 -14.25 -8.41
CA THR A 123 -6.07 -13.74 -7.24
C THR A 123 -7.13 -12.77 -7.73
N PRO A 124 -8.30 -12.69 -7.05
CA PRO A 124 -9.13 -11.49 -7.18
C PRO A 124 -8.24 -10.25 -6.96
N PRO A 125 -8.65 -9.08 -7.50
CA PRO A 125 -8.04 -7.84 -7.09
C PRO A 125 -7.91 -7.84 -5.55
#